data_AF-A0A849T4X3-F1
#
_entry.id   AF-A0A849T4X3-F1
#
_cell.length_a   1.000
_cell.length_b   1.000
_cell.length_c   1.000
_cell.angle_alpha   90.00
_cell.angle_beta   90.00
_cell.angle_gamma   90.00
#
_symmetry.space_group_name_H-M   'P 1'
#
loop_
_entity.id
_entity.type
_entity.pdbx_description
1 polymer ?
#
loop_
_entity_poly.entity_id
_entity_poly.type
_entity_poly.pdbx_seq_one_letter_code
_entity_poly.pdbx_strand_id
1 'polypeptide(L)'
;MKYVLTFLFVVLLENASARTITRFRDSESLTVMAQFLFDSSEDIPQPIRLSDKKINIKDLNKCSSVSAEHVYSDVSNSINKVLRFYPDEDLPFEQALTDLEDYLDHRTFKKCIFEKVTPNFTLHTTYYRDQKDQIHVRLDTTFL
;
A
#
# COMPACT_ATOMS: atom_id res chain seq x y z
N MET A 1 51.05 20.30 28.13
CA MET A 1 50.48 19.45 27.06
C MET A 1 49.41 18.60 27.75
N LYS A 2 48.11 18.92 27.66
CA LYS A 2 47.17 18.64 26.54
C LYS A 2 47.18 17.12 26.22
N TYR A 3 46.13 16.30 26.35
CA TYR A 3 44.68 16.50 26.23
C TYR A 3 43.88 15.46 27.05
N VAL A 4 42.72 15.89 27.54
CA VAL A 4 41.64 15.05 28.08
C VAL A 4 40.88 14.44 26.89
N LEU A 5 40.72 13.12 26.85
CA LEU A 5 39.95 12.44 25.81
C LEU A 5 38.52 12.22 26.32
N THR A 6 37.67 13.21 26.11
CA THR A 6 36.23 13.10 26.36
C THR A 6 35.61 12.36 25.18
N PHE A 7 35.15 11.13 25.39
CA PHE A 7 34.28 10.43 24.43
C PHE A 7 32.91 11.12 24.43
N LEU A 8 32.67 11.98 23.44
CA LEU A 8 31.33 12.50 23.17
C LEU A 8 30.56 11.44 22.40
N PHE A 9 29.59 10.82 23.07
CA PHE A 9 28.51 10.09 22.41
C PHE A 9 27.66 11.13 21.65
N VAL A 10 27.85 11.23 20.34
CA VAL A 10 26.88 11.91 19.47
C VAL A 10 25.81 10.87 19.14
N VAL A 11 24.79 10.81 19.99
CA VAL A 11 23.51 10.23 19.57
C VAL A 11 22.94 11.20 18.56
N LEU A 12 23.05 10.88 17.28
CA LEU A 12 22.25 11.47 16.23
C LEU A 12 20.80 11.11 16.54
N LEU A 13 20.15 11.97 17.34
CA LEU A 13 18.71 12.12 17.30
C LEU A 13 18.40 12.73 15.93
N GLU A 14 18.33 11.86 14.93
CA GLU A 14 17.50 12.16 13.78
C GLU A 14 16.11 12.40 14.35
N ASN A 15 15.71 13.67 14.34
CA ASN A 15 14.32 14.02 14.52
C ASN A 15 13.56 13.29 13.42
N ALA A 16 13.04 12.11 13.73
CA ALA A 16 11.95 11.49 13.03
C ALA A 16 10.74 12.43 13.18
N SER A 17 10.78 13.55 12.46
CA SER A 17 9.57 14.26 12.11
C SER A 17 8.75 13.23 11.35
N ALA A 18 7.75 12.65 12.00
CA ALA A 18 6.78 11.77 11.36
C ALA A 18 6.31 12.49 10.09
N ARG A 19 6.79 12.02 8.93
CA ARG A 19 6.48 12.62 7.65
C ARG A 19 5.04 12.24 7.37
N THR A 20 4.09 13.10 7.72
CA THR A 20 2.67 12.77 7.55
C THR A 20 2.33 12.56 6.08
N ILE A 21 2.07 11.32 5.69
CA ILE A 21 1.70 10.96 4.32
C ILE A 21 0.22 11.27 4.13
N THR A 22 -0.11 12.21 3.24
CA THR A 22 -1.50 12.63 3.01
C THR A 22 -2.13 11.99 1.78
N ARG A 23 -1.29 11.53 0.84
CA ARG A 23 -1.67 10.84 -0.40
C ARG A 23 -0.71 9.67 -0.62
N PHE A 24 -1.19 8.61 -1.26
CA PHE A 24 -0.38 7.43 -1.58
C PHE A 24 0.91 7.77 -2.34
N ARG A 25 0.86 8.73 -3.28
CA ARG A 25 2.03 9.21 -4.04
C ARG A 25 3.02 10.07 -3.26
N ASP A 26 2.65 10.52 -2.05
CA ASP A 26 3.57 11.29 -1.22
C ASP A 26 4.69 10.39 -0.65
N SER A 27 4.53 9.06 -0.73
CA SER A 27 5.52 8.05 -0.40
C SER A 27 6.14 7.45 -1.66
N GLU A 28 7.47 7.53 -1.73
CA GLU A 28 8.27 6.90 -2.78
C GLU A 28 8.22 5.38 -2.67
N SER A 29 8.35 4.84 -1.45
CA SER A 29 8.35 3.40 -1.19
C SER A 29 7.02 2.76 -1.61
N LEU A 30 5.88 3.39 -1.29
CA LEU A 30 4.55 2.94 -1.72
C LEU A 30 4.40 2.99 -3.25
N THR A 31 4.93 4.03 -3.89
CA THR A 31 4.86 4.20 -5.34
C THR A 31 5.70 3.13 -6.05
N VAL A 32 6.93 2.88 -5.58
CA VAL A 32 7.82 1.83 -6.10
C VAL A 32 7.16 0.46 -5.95
N MET A 33 6.63 0.15 -4.77
CA MET A 33 5.92 -1.12 -4.55
C MET A 33 4.70 -1.27 -5.45
N ALA A 34 3.88 -0.22 -5.60
CA ALA A 34 2.71 -0.28 -6.46
C ALA A 34 3.09 -0.50 -7.93
N GLN A 35 4.16 0.14 -8.40
CA GLN A 35 4.68 -0.05 -9.75
C GLN A 35 5.18 -1.47 -9.96
N PHE A 36 5.97 -2.00 -9.02
CA PHE A 36 6.44 -3.38 -9.06
C PHE A 36 5.28 -4.39 -9.11
N LEU A 37 4.28 -4.24 -8.25
CA LEU A 37 3.08 -5.09 -8.28
C LEU A 37 2.36 -5.00 -9.63
N PHE A 38 2.29 -3.83 -10.24
CA PHE A 38 1.66 -3.65 -11.55
C PHE A 38 2.44 -4.37 -12.66
N ASP A 39 3.76 -4.16 -12.71
CA ASP A 39 4.63 -4.71 -13.74
C ASP A 39 4.74 -6.24 -13.65
N SER A 40 4.87 -6.77 -12.44
CA SER A 40 4.93 -8.21 -12.18
C SER A 40 3.58 -8.91 -12.23
N SER A 41 2.48 -8.17 -12.43
CA SER A 41 1.14 -8.77 -12.31
C SER A 41 0.94 -9.89 -13.32
N GLU A 42 1.39 -9.75 -14.56
CA GLU A 42 1.09 -10.73 -15.64
C GLU A 42 1.87 -12.04 -15.51
N ASP A 43 2.93 -12.06 -14.70
CA ASP A 43 3.85 -13.19 -14.57
C ASP A 43 3.50 -14.14 -13.41
N ILE A 44 2.48 -13.81 -12.59
CA ILE A 44 2.08 -14.61 -11.43
C ILE A 44 0.73 -15.32 -11.63
N PRO A 45 0.50 -16.52 -11.06
CA PRO A 45 -0.72 -17.30 -11.27
C PRO A 45 -2.03 -16.60 -10.87
N GLN A 46 -1.95 -15.68 -9.89
CA GLN A 46 -3.05 -14.80 -9.50
C GLN A 46 -2.52 -13.37 -9.54
N PRO A 47 -2.57 -12.68 -10.70
CA PRO A 47 -2.08 -11.32 -10.88
C PRO A 47 -2.70 -10.41 -9.82
N ILE A 48 -1.87 -9.67 -9.09
CA ILE A 48 -2.28 -8.64 -8.15
C ILE A 48 -1.80 -7.31 -8.68
N ARG A 49 -2.70 -6.34 -8.85
CA ARG A 49 -2.30 -4.96 -9.19
C ARG A 49 -2.65 -4.03 -8.05
N LEU A 50 -1.72 -3.13 -7.72
CA LEU A 50 -1.91 -2.07 -6.76
C LEU A 50 -1.90 -0.72 -7.48
N SER A 51 -2.88 0.14 -7.18
CA SER A 51 -2.96 1.47 -7.78
C SER A 51 -3.63 2.44 -6.83
N ASP A 52 -3.34 3.73 -6.98
CA ASP A 52 -3.97 4.84 -6.28
C ASP A 52 -4.96 5.63 -7.16
N LYS A 53 -5.41 5.05 -8.28
CA LYS A 53 -6.28 5.74 -9.24
C LYS A 53 -7.68 5.95 -8.68
N LYS A 54 -8.16 7.20 -8.72
CA LYS A 54 -9.54 7.56 -8.41
C LYS A 54 -10.51 6.86 -9.37
N ILE A 55 -11.43 6.05 -8.83
CA ILE A 55 -12.51 5.43 -9.59
C ILE A 55 -13.82 6.15 -9.26
N ASN A 56 -14.59 6.50 -10.28
CA ASN A 56 -15.93 7.05 -10.08
C ASN A 56 -16.92 5.91 -9.81
N ILE A 57 -17.23 5.68 -8.53
CA ILE A 57 -18.21 4.68 -8.11
C ILE A 57 -19.58 5.32 -8.09
N LYS A 58 -20.44 4.88 -9.02
CA LYS A 58 -21.81 5.40 -9.18
C LYS A 58 -22.75 5.03 -8.03
N ASP A 59 -22.50 3.93 -7.34
CA ASP A 59 -23.36 3.42 -6.26
C ASP A 59 -22.53 3.01 -5.04
N LEU A 60 -22.41 3.93 -4.08
CA LEU A 60 -21.68 3.72 -2.82
C LEU A 60 -22.43 2.83 -1.83
N ASN A 61 -23.71 2.51 -2.08
CA ASN A 61 -24.49 1.66 -1.17
C ASN A 61 -24.00 0.20 -1.18
N LYS A 62 -23.25 -0.19 -2.20
CA LYS A 62 -22.61 -1.51 -2.31
C LYS A 62 -21.29 -1.60 -1.53
N CYS A 63 -20.89 -0.53 -0.84
CA CYS A 63 -19.63 -0.47 -0.10
C CYS A 63 -19.87 -0.64 1.41
N SER A 64 -19.03 -1.45 2.05
CA SER A 64 -19.02 -1.61 3.51
C SER A 64 -18.05 -0.63 4.17
N SER A 65 -18.30 -0.28 5.44
CA SER A 65 -17.32 0.45 6.24
C SER A 65 -16.30 -0.52 6.82
N VAL A 66 -15.02 -0.20 6.73
CA VAL A 66 -13.90 -0.98 7.30
C VAL A 66 -12.92 -0.05 8.01
N SER A 67 -12.15 -0.61 8.95
CA SER A 67 -11.12 0.11 9.69
C SER A 67 -9.80 0.18 8.91
N ALA A 68 -8.89 1.05 9.35
CA ALA A 68 -7.55 1.19 8.79
C ALA A 68 -6.76 -0.13 8.81
N GLU A 69 -6.85 -0.89 9.90
CA GLU A 69 -6.16 -2.17 10.09
C GLU A 69 -6.60 -3.21 9.05
N HIS A 70 -7.87 -3.19 8.66
CA HIS A 70 -8.38 -4.06 7.59
C HIS A 70 -7.77 -3.69 6.23
N VAL A 71 -7.65 -2.40 5.93
CA VAL A 71 -7.02 -1.93 4.68
C VAL A 71 -5.54 -2.31 4.66
N TYR A 72 -4.84 -2.05 5.77
CA TYR A 72 -3.43 -2.41 5.95
C TYR A 72 -3.21 -3.91 5.73
N SER A 73 -4.00 -4.75 6.38
CA SER A 73 -3.92 -6.21 6.24
C SER A 73 -4.12 -6.65 4.79
N ASP A 74 -5.14 -6.14 4.09
CA ASP A 74 -5.41 -6.55 2.71
C ASP A 74 -4.27 -6.15 1.75
N VAL A 75 -3.72 -4.93 1.89
CA VAL A 75 -2.60 -4.47 1.05
C VAL A 75 -1.29 -5.19 1.40
N SER A 76 -0.97 -5.33 2.68
CA SER A 76 0.23 -6.03 3.16
C SER A 76 0.23 -7.49 2.69
N ASN A 77 -0.92 -8.18 2.78
CA ASN A 77 -1.06 -9.54 2.27
C ASN A 77 -0.82 -9.63 0.76
N SER A 78 -1.31 -8.64 0.00
CA SER A 78 -1.08 -8.56 -1.44
C SER A 78 0.39 -8.36 -1.79
N ILE A 79 1.09 -7.45 -1.10
CA ILE A 79 2.52 -7.24 -1.28
C ILE A 79 3.30 -8.51 -0.91
N ASN A 80 3.03 -9.10 0.25
CA ASN A 80 3.66 -10.34 0.72
C ASN A 80 3.49 -11.51 -0.25
N LYS A 81 2.33 -11.62 -0.92
CA LYS A 81 2.12 -12.65 -1.95
C LYS A 81 3.08 -12.47 -3.11
N VAL A 82 3.26 -11.24 -3.60
CA VAL A 82 4.16 -10.97 -4.73
C VAL A 82 5.61 -11.17 -4.34
N LEU A 83 6.04 -10.72 -3.16
CA LEU A 83 7.41 -10.90 -2.68
C LEU A 83 7.84 -12.37 -2.56
N ARG A 84 6.89 -13.30 -2.37
CA ARG A 84 7.18 -14.75 -2.39
C ARG A 84 7.58 -15.26 -3.77
N PHE A 85 7.12 -14.62 -4.84
CA PHE A 85 7.50 -14.96 -6.22
C PHE A 85 8.81 -14.28 -6.63
N TYR A 86 9.15 -13.16 -6.00
CA TYR A 86 10.34 -12.36 -6.29
C TYR A 86 11.16 -12.09 -5.02
N PRO A 87 11.74 -13.13 -4.38
CA PRO A 87 12.43 -12.98 -3.11
C PRO A 87 13.79 -12.26 -3.21
N ASP A 88 14.37 -12.20 -4.41
CA ASP A 88 15.70 -11.64 -4.66
C ASP A 88 15.67 -10.16 -5.09
N GLU A 89 14.48 -9.57 -5.24
CA GLU A 89 14.33 -8.16 -5.63
C GLU A 89 14.59 -7.23 -4.43
N ASP A 90 15.47 -6.25 -4.62
CA ASP A 90 15.78 -5.23 -3.62
C ASP A 90 14.70 -4.14 -3.61
N LEU A 91 13.60 -4.44 -2.91
CA LEU A 91 12.41 -3.60 -2.85
C LEU A 91 12.24 -2.95 -1.48
N PRO A 92 11.74 -1.69 -1.40
CA PRO A 92 11.58 -0.96 -0.15
C PRO A 92 10.33 -1.41 0.64
N PHE A 93 10.19 -2.72 0.88
CA PHE A 93 9.00 -3.32 1.46
C PHE A 93 8.70 -2.83 2.88
N GLU A 94 9.68 -2.88 3.77
CA GLU A 94 9.49 -2.47 5.18
C GLU A 94 9.12 -0.99 5.29
N GLN A 95 9.76 -0.14 4.48
CA GLN A 95 9.43 1.27 4.41
C GLN A 95 8.04 1.49 3.83
N ALA A 96 7.64 0.73 2.80
CA ALA A 96 6.31 0.83 2.21
C ALA A 96 5.20 0.43 3.19
N LEU A 97 5.43 -0.56 4.06
CA LEU A 97 4.47 -0.91 5.12
C LEU A 97 4.39 0.17 6.20
N THR A 98 5.51 0.73 6.62
CA THR A 98 5.54 1.84 7.58
C THR A 98 4.81 3.06 7.03
N ASP A 99 5.09 3.40 5.77
CA ASP A 99 4.46 4.51 5.06
C ASP A 99 2.95 4.25 4.83
N LEU A 100 2.54 3.00 4.60
CA LEU A 100 1.14 2.62 4.52
C LEU A 100 0.43 2.83 5.86
N GLU A 101 1.05 2.44 6.97
CA GLU A 101 0.47 2.58 8.30
C GLU A 101 0.25 4.06 8.66
N ASP A 102 1.25 4.92 8.48
CA ASP A 102 1.13 6.38 8.68
C ASP A 102 0.06 7.00 7.78
N TYR A 103 -0.01 6.57 6.52
CA TYR A 103 -1.03 7.04 5.59
C TYR A 103 -2.46 6.65 6.00
N LEU A 104 -2.65 5.47 6.59
CA LEU A 104 -3.96 4.94 6.98
C LEU A 104 -4.45 5.45 8.34
N ASP A 105 -3.57 6.06 9.14
CA ASP A 105 -3.82 6.37 10.54
C ASP A 105 -5.14 7.12 10.79
N HIS A 106 -5.88 6.64 11.81
CA HIS A 106 -7.14 7.18 12.33
C HIS A 106 -8.29 7.42 11.34
N ARG A 107 -8.36 6.67 10.23
CA ARG A 107 -9.44 6.80 9.23
C ARG A 107 -10.37 5.59 9.20
N THR A 108 -11.65 5.85 8.96
CA THR A 108 -12.62 4.82 8.53
C THR A 108 -12.76 4.87 7.01
N PHE A 109 -12.85 3.70 6.40
CA PHE A 109 -12.84 3.55 4.94
C PHE A 109 -14.13 2.92 4.45
N LYS A 110 -14.53 3.28 3.24
CA LYS A 110 -15.51 2.55 2.42
C LYS A 110 -14.77 1.55 1.55
N LYS A 111 -15.01 0.26 1.78
CA LYS A 111 -14.56 -0.87 0.96
C LYS A 111 -15.64 -1.21 -0.05
N CYS A 112 -15.32 -1.12 -1.32
CA CYS A 112 -16.19 -1.51 -2.43
C CYS A 112 -15.54 -2.68 -3.15
N ILE A 113 -16.29 -3.75 -3.42
CA ILE A 113 -15.82 -4.91 -4.17
C ILE A 113 -16.59 -4.97 -5.49
N PHE A 114 -15.86 -5.02 -6.59
CA PHE A 114 -16.41 -5.18 -7.93
C PHE A 114 -15.87 -6.47 -8.52
N GLU A 115 -16.77 -7.26 -9.09
CA GLU A 115 -16.43 -8.46 -9.82
C GLU A 115 -16.76 -8.26 -11.29
N LYS A 116 -15.79 -8.52 -12.16
CA LYS A 116 -15.99 -8.55 -13.61
C LYS A 116 -15.61 -9.93 -14.12
N VAL A 117 -16.62 -10.72 -14.44
CA VAL A 117 -16.46 -12.04 -15.04
C VAL A 117 -16.36 -11.89 -16.55
N THR A 118 -15.34 -12.49 -17.14
CA THR A 118 -15.18 -12.66 -18.59
C THR A 118 -14.98 -14.15 -18.90
N PRO A 119 -15.12 -14.60 -20.16
CA PRO A 119 -14.97 -16.02 -20.48
C PRO A 119 -13.60 -16.61 -20.14
N ASN A 120 -12.56 -15.77 -20.10
CA ASN A 120 -11.17 -16.20 -19.92
C ASN A 120 -10.64 -15.90 -18.52
N PHE A 121 -11.32 -15.05 -17.75
CA PHE A 121 -10.88 -14.68 -16.42
C PHE A 121 -11.96 -13.97 -15.60
N THR A 122 -11.84 -14.07 -14.28
CA THR A 122 -12.62 -13.26 -13.33
C THR A 122 -11.74 -12.24 -12.64
N LEU A 123 -12.10 -10.96 -12.74
CA LEU A 123 -11.38 -9.85 -12.10
C LEU A 123 -12.14 -9.38 -10.86
N HIS A 124 -11.51 -9.51 -9.69
CA HIS A 124 -11.99 -8.93 -8.44
C HIS A 124 -11.22 -7.65 -8.14
N THR A 125 -11.92 -6.53 -8.17
CA THR A 125 -11.39 -5.22 -7.81
C THR A 125 -11.90 -4.83 -6.43
N THR A 126 -10.99 -4.74 -5.46
CA THR A 126 -11.28 -4.13 -4.16
C THR A 126 -10.79 -2.70 -4.17
N TYR A 127 -11.66 -1.79 -3.75
CA TYR A 127 -11.40 -0.36 -3.71
C TYR A 127 -11.68 0.22 -2.33
N TYR A 128 -10.75 1.02 -1.80
CA TYR A 128 -10.86 1.70 -0.52
C TYR A 128 -10.95 3.21 -0.70
N ARG A 129 -11.89 3.87 -0.01
CA ARG A 129 -12.08 5.33 -0.02
C ARG A 129 -12.33 5.87 1.38
N ASP A 130 -11.60 6.91 1.76
CA ASP A 130 -11.83 7.62 3.02
C ASP A 130 -12.95 8.67 2.89
N GLN A 131 -13.27 9.35 3.99
CA GLN A 131 -14.33 10.38 4.02
C GLN A 131 -14.03 11.63 3.19
N LYS A 132 -12.78 11.82 2.75
CA LYS A 132 -12.32 13.00 2.00
C LYS A 132 -12.12 12.72 0.51
N ASP A 133 -12.45 11.51 0.05
CA ASP A 133 -12.25 11.03 -1.32
C ASP A 133 -10.78 10.97 -1.76
N GLN A 134 -9.86 10.79 -0.82
CA GLN A 134 -8.42 10.91 -1.06
C GLN A 134 -7.72 9.57 -1.19
N ILE A 135 -8.29 8.50 -0.62
CA ILE A 135 -7.67 7.17 -0.66
C ILE A 135 -8.33 6.34 -1.76
N HIS A 136 -7.49 5.66 -2.54
CA HIS A 136 -7.88 4.94 -3.76
C HIS A 136 -7.06 3.66 -3.94
N VAL A 137 -6.78 2.93 -2.86
CA VAL A 137 -6.10 1.64 -2.97
C VAL A 137 -7.01 0.71 -3.78
N ARG A 138 -6.59 0.40 -4.99
CA ARG A 138 -7.21 -0.57 -5.88
C ARG A 138 -6.36 -1.83 -5.87
N LEU A 139 -6.95 -2.93 -5.38
CA LEU A 139 -6.40 -4.27 -5.49
C LEU A 139 -7.20 -5.01 -6.54
N ASP A 140 -6.58 -5.31 -7.68
CA ASP A 140 -7.16 -6.17 -8.70
C ASP A 140 -6.57 -7.58 -8.58
N THR A 141 -7.42 -8.60 -8.44
CA THR A 141 -7.02 -10.01 -8.51
C THR A 141 -7.72 -10.67 -9.68
N THR A 142 -6.97 -11.27 -10.60
CA THR A 142 -7.54 -12.07 -11.68
C THR A 142 -7.42 -13.55 -11.37
N PHE A 143 -8.50 -14.32 -11.58
CA PHE A 143 -8.51 -15.78 -11.53
C PHE A 143 -8.64 -16.31 -12.97
N LEU A 144 -7.68 -17.15 -13.38
CA LEU A 144 -7.68 -17.89 -14.65
C LEU A 144 -8.29 -19.28 -14.45
#